data_AF-A0A6F9CAB2-F1
#
_entry.id   AF-A0A6F9CAB2-F1
#
_cell.length_a   1.000
_cell.length_b   1.000
_cell.length_c   1.000
_cell.angle_alpha   90.00
_cell.angle_beta   90.00
_cell.angle_gamma   90.00
#
_symmetry.space_group_name_H-M   'P 1'
#
loop_
_entity.id
_entity.type
_entity.pdbx_description
1 polymer ?
#
loop_
_entity_poly.entity_id
_entity_poly.type
_entity_poly.pdbx_seq_one_letter_code
_entity_poly.pdbx_strand_id
1 'polypeptide(L)'
;MKRMPSRLLLVCSNILPVALLIANIAMGAVYLNDCPRQPYIPIYLIVLGAFGLVTILPFCFCQPNLVLVCTLWNGLLDTFLFCWFINGNVWIYSIYQPNYNQTLTEKDPYQSNYNQTLTEKDLYCNKTLYLFAFWTTTLNYLILLSLC
;
A
#
# COMPACT_ATOMS: atom_id res chain seq x y z
N MET A 1 36.74 -9.08 5.41
CA MET A 1 36.00 -7.95 6.01
C MET A 1 34.86 -7.56 5.05
N LYS A 2 33.70 -8.22 5.13
CA LYS A 2 32.52 -7.86 4.32
C LYS A 2 31.95 -6.57 4.92
N ARG A 3 32.04 -5.44 4.21
CA ARG A 3 31.27 -4.22 4.57
C ARG A 3 29.79 -4.61 4.54
N MET A 4 29.20 -4.80 5.72
CA MET A 4 27.74 -4.75 5.83
C MET A 4 27.32 -3.34 5.39
N PRO A 5 26.45 -3.20 4.39
CA PRO A 5 26.01 -1.89 3.95
C PRO A 5 25.26 -1.23 5.11
N SER A 6 25.65 0.01 5.46
CA SER A 6 25.11 0.83 6.56
C SER A 6 23.58 0.95 6.57
N ARG A 7 22.96 0.69 5.41
CA ARG A 7 21.51 0.67 5.19
C ARG A 7 20.81 -0.52 5.87
N LEU A 8 21.50 -1.64 6.04
CA LEU A 8 20.97 -2.86 6.66
C LEU A 8 20.85 -2.74 8.21
N LEU A 9 21.75 -1.97 8.83
CA LEU A 9 21.72 -1.66 10.27
C LEU A 9 20.58 -0.70 10.63
N LEU A 10 20.22 0.22 9.73
CA LEU A 10 19.17 1.21 9.96
C LEU A 10 17.75 0.61 9.93
N VAL A 11 17.55 -0.46 9.16
CA VAL A 11 16.25 -1.16 9.00
C VAL A 11 15.98 -2.10 10.17
N CYS A 12 16.99 -2.81 10.68
CA CYS A 12 16.80 -3.73 11.82
C CYS A 12 16.64 -3.00 13.16
N SER A 13 17.18 -1.79 13.31
CA SER A 13 17.22 -1.07 14.59
C SER A 13 16.07 -0.06 14.78
N ASN A 14 15.26 0.21 13.75
CA ASN A 14 14.16 1.16 13.83
C ASN A 14 12.80 0.44 13.79
N ILE A 15 12.00 0.67 14.82
CA ILE A 15 10.61 0.15 14.92
C ILE A 15 9.68 0.86 13.91
N LEU A 16 10.07 2.07 13.50
CA LEU A 16 9.29 2.94 12.61
C LEU A 16 8.86 2.30 11.27
N PRO A 17 9.73 1.68 10.46
CA PRO A 17 9.32 1.00 9.22
C PRO A 17 8.32 -0.13 9.46
N VAL A 18 8.48 -0.91 10.54
CA VAL A 18 7.56 -1.99 10.88
C VAL A 18 6.18 -1.44 11.23
N ALA A 19 6.12 -0.35 12.00
CA ALA A 19 4.87 0.33 12.33
C ALA A 19 4.11 0.83 11.08
N LEU A 20 4.84 1.38 10.09
CA LEU A 20 4.25 1.82 8.82
C LEU A 20 3.67 0.65 8.01
N LEU A 21 4.35 -0.50 7.98
CA LEU A 21 3.86 -1.69 7.29
C LEU A 21 2.59 -2.24 7.94
N ILE A 22 2.52 -2.26 9.28
CA ILE A 22 1.32 -2.64 10.02
C ILE A 22 0.18 -1.67 9.73
N ALA A 23 0.45 -0.37 9.71
CA ALA A 23 -0.55 0.65 9.36
C ALA A 23 -1.10 0.45 7.92
N ASN A 24 -0.25 0.09 6.95
CA ASN A 24 -0.69 -0.22 5.59
C ASN A 24 -1.67 -1.40 5.54
N ILE A 25 -1.37 -2.47 6.26
CA ILE A 25 -2.26 -3.64 6.37
C ILE A 25 -3.57 -3.24 7.06
N ALA A 26 -3.51 -2.52 8.18
CA ALA A 26 -4.67 -2.12 8.95
C ALA A 26 -5.60 -1.20 8.14
N MET A 27 -5.06 -0.16 7.49
CA MET A 27 -5.84 0.76 6.67
C MET A 27 -6.47 0.06 5.47
N GLY A 28 -5.73 -0.81 4.77
CA GLY A 28 -6.28 -1.57 3.67
C GLY A 28 -7.37 -2.56 4.10
N ALA A 29 -7.25 -3.18 5.28
CA ALA A 29 -8.23 -4.13 5.79
C ALA A 29 -9.50 -3.44 6.33
N VAL A 30 -9.36 -2.37 7.12
CA VAL A 30 -10.50 -1.64 7.72
C VAL A 30 -11.35 -0.98 6.64
N TYR A 31 -10.71 -0.37 5.63
CA TYR A 31 -11.41 0.37 4.57
C TYR A 31 -11.56 -0.43 3.27
N LEU A 32 -11.51 -1.77 3.33
CA LEU A 32 -11.53 -2.64 2.14
C LEU A 32 -12.72 -2.38 1.21
N ASN A 33 -13.89 -2.08 1.78
CA ASN A 33 -15.14 -1.86 1.04
C ASN A 33 -15.53 -0.38 0.90
N ASP A 34 -14.74 0.53 1.48
CA ASP A 34 -15.09 1.96 1.57
C ASP A 34 -14.58 2.76 0.35
N CYS A 35 -14.17 2.07 -0.71
CA CYS A 35 -13.78 2.66 -1.99
C CYS A 35 -14.25 1.78 -3.18
N PRO A 36 -15.57 1.69 -3.43
CA PRO A 36 -16.13 0.93 -4.56
C PRO A 36 -15.62 1.43 -5.92
N ARG A 37 -15.25 2.71 -6.03
CA ARG A 37 -14.66 3.28 -7.25
C ARG A 37 -13.38 2.58 -7.70
N GLN A 38 -12.57 2.13 -6.74
CA GLN A 38 -11.31 1.47 -7.01
C GLN A 38 -10.99 0.46 -5.88
N PRO A 39 -11.52 -0.77 -5.97
CA PRO A 39 -11.33 -1.79 -4.93
C PRO A 39 -9.87 -2.26 -4.82
N TYR A 40 -9.04 -1.97 -5.83
CA TYR A 40 -7.62 -2.33 -5.84
C TYR A 40 -6.75 -1.43 -4.93
N ILE A 41 -7.20 -0.24 -4.50
CA ILE A 41 -6.42 0.63 -3.60
C ILE A 41 -6.20 -0.01 -2.21
N PRO A 42 -7.23 -0.49 -1.50
CA PRO A 42 -7.01 -1.16 -0.22
C PRO A 42 -6.21 -2.46 -0.37
N ILE A 43 -6.41 -3.22 -1.45
CA ILE A 43 -5.61 -4.43 -1.75
C ILE A 43 -4.14 -4.07 -1.98
N TYR A 44 -3.88 -2.96 -2.68
CA TYR A 44 -2.52 -2.43 -2.89
C TYR A 44 -1.80 -2.20 -1.56
N LEU A 45 -2.46 -1.54 -0.60
CA LEU A 45 -1.91 -1.29 0.73
C LEU A 45 -1.62 -2.57 1.51
N ILE A 46 -2.52 -3.55 1.46
CA ILE A 46 -2.34 -4.84 2.16
C ILE A 46 -1.13 -5.58 1.58
N VAL A 47 -1.05 -5.71 0.26
CA VAL A 47 0.04 -6.42 -0.42
C VAL A 47 1.37 -5.71 -0.18
N LEU A 48 1.41 -4.37 -0.28
CA LEU A 48 2.60 -3.58 0.02
C LEU A 48 3.08 -3.80 1.47
N GLY A 49 2.16 -3.78 2.44
CA GLY A 49 2.48 -4.02 3.85
C GLY A 49 2.94 -5.46 4.14
N ALA A 50 2.23 -6.46 3.61
CA ALA A 50 2.53 -7.86 3.84
C ALA A 50 3.87 -8.28 3.22
N PHE A 51 4.09 -7.97 1.95
CA PHE A 51 5.34 -8.30 1.27
C PHE A 51 6.52 -7.50 1.83
N GLY A 52 6.30 -6.26 2.30
CA GLY A 52 7.31 -5.49 3.03
C GLY A 52 7.72 -6.10 4.37
N LEU A 53 6.82 -6.81 5.08
CA LEU A 53 7.20 -7.56 6.28
C LEU A 53 7.99 -8.82 5.91
N VAL A 54 7.56 -9.50 4.84
CA VAL A 54 8.23 -10.71 4.33
C VAL A 54 9.63 -10.40 3.81
N THR A 55 9.92 -9.20 3.30
CA THR A 55 11.29 -8.81 2.94
C THR A 55 12.19 -8.58 4.15
N ILE A 56 11.65 -8.14 5.30
CA ILE A 56 12.45 -7.88 6.52
C ILE A 56 12.86 -9.19 7.23
N LEU A 57 12.00 -10.21 7.21
CA LEU A 57 12.20 -11.47 7.93
C LEU A 57 13.49 -12.24 7.52
N PRO A 58 13.80 -12.46 6.23
CA PRO A 58 14.99 -13.21 5.79
C PRO A 58 16.30 -12.59 6.23
N PHE A 59 16.39 -11.26 6.36
CA PHE A 59 17.62 -10.59 6.79
C PHE A 59 18.02 -10.93 8.24
N CYS A 60 17.05 -11.32 9.09
CA CYS A 60 17.32 -11.74 10.47
C CYS A 60 17.77 -13.20 10.58
N PHE A 61 17.36 -14.06 9.62
CA PHE A 61 17.51 -15.52 9.70
C PHE A 61 18.45 -16.12 8.64
N CYS A 62 19.03 -15.33 7.72
CA CYS A 62 19.84 -15.88 6.64
C CYS A 62 21.21 -16.41 7.14
N GLN A 63 21.35 -17.74 7.16
CA GLN A 63 22.59 -18.46 7.46
C GLN A 63 23.58 -18.46 6.26
N PRO A 64 24.89 -18.64 6.50
CA PRO A 64 25.92 -18.59 5.46
C PRO A 64 25.78 -19.65 4.35
N ASN A 65 25.12 -20.78 4.62
CA ASN A 65 24.94 -21.86 3.63
C ASN A 65 23.78 -21.63 2.65
N LEU A 66 22.88 -20.69 2.96
CA LEU A 66 21.65 -20.44 2.20
C LEU A 66 21.65 -19.07 1.49
N VAL A 67 22.82 -18.43 1.39
CA VAL A 67 22.97 -17.07 0.87
C VAL A 67 22.45 -16.94 -0.56
N LEU A 68 22.70 -17.91 -1.44
CA LEU A 68 22.21 -17.88 -2.83
C LEU A 68 20.67 -17.87 -2.89
N VAL A 69 20.03 -18.73 -2.10
CA VAL A 69 18.56 -18.83 -2.03
C VAL A 69 17.97 -17.57 -1.43
N CYS A 70 18.57 -17.01 -0.37
CA CYS A 70 18.16 -15.72 0.18
C CYS A 70 18.27 -14.59 -0.85
N THR A 71 19.37 -14.52 -1.62
CA THR A 71 19.57 -13.48 -2.64
C THR A 71 18.53 -13.58 -3.77
N LEU A 72 18.26 -14.80 -4.25
CA LEU A 72 17.25 -15.02 -5.28
C LEU A 72 15.84 -14.67 -4.77
N TRP A 73 15.51 -15.07 -3.54
CA TRP A 73 14.23 -14.79 -2.91
C TRP A 73 13.99 -13.29 -2.74
N ASN A 74 14.97 -12.55 -2.22
CA ASN A 74 14.87 -11.09 -2.07
C ASN A 74 14.74 -10.41 -3.43
N GLY A 75 15.52 -10.83 -4.44
CA GLY A 75 15.40 -10.28 -5.80
C GLY A 75 14.01 -10.50 -6.42
N LEU A 76 13.41 -11.67 -6.20
CA LEU A 76 12.04 -11.97 -6.64
C LEU A 76 11.00 -11.09 -5.94
N LEU A 77 11.11 -10.95 -4.61
CA LEU A 77 10.23 -10.07 -3.84
C LEU A 77 10.36 -8.61 -4.24
N ASP A 78 11.58 -8.12 -4.42
CA ASP A 78 11.85 -6.74 -4.83
C ASP A 78 11.30 -6.46 -6.22
N THR A 79 11.48 -7.39 -7.16
CA THR A 79 10.92 -7.29 -8.52
C THR A 79 9.39 -7.26 -8.48
N PHE A 80 8.78 -8.14 -7.68
CA PHE A 80 7.34 -8.17 -7.50
C PHE A 80 6.82 -6.86 -6.90
N LEU A 81 7.44 -6.37 -5.81
CA LEU A 81 7.10 -5.11 -5.16
C LEU A 81 7.25 -3.92 -6.11
N PHE A 82 8.28 -3.91 -6.96
CA PHE A 82 8.46 -2.87 -7.97
C PHE A 82 7.32 -2.86 -8.99
N CYS A 83 6.97 -4.02 -9.55
CA CYS A 83 5.82 -4.14 -10.44
C CYS A 83 4.51 -3.75 -9.74
N TRP A 84 4.32 -4.17 -8.49
CA TRP A 84 3.15 -3.85 -7.70
C TRP A 84 3.05 -2.36 -7.40
N PHE A 85 4.17 -1.70 -7.11
CA PHE A 85 4.24 -0.26 -6.92
C PHE A 85 3.80 0.50 -8.18
N ILE A 86 4.23 0.08 -9.37
CA ILE A 86 3.78 0.67 -10.64
C ILE A 86 2.25 0.55 -10.78
N ASN A 87 1.70 -0.64 -10.51
CA ASN A 87 0.25 -0.86 -10.54
C ASN A 87 -0.49 0.02 -9.53
N GLY A 88 0.05 0.15 -8.31
CA GLY A 88 -0.48 1.03 -7.27
C GLY A 88 -0.57 2.48 -7.71
N ASN A 89 0.48 3.00 -8.37
CA ASN A 89 0.47 4.34 -8.93
C ASN A 89 -0.63 4.50 -9.98
N VAL A 90 -0.78 3.55 -10.91
CA VAL A 90 -1.87 3.58 -11.89
C VAL A 90 -3.23 3.62 -11.19
N TRP A 91 -3.46 2.79 -10.17
CA TRP A 91 -4.74 2.76 -9.45
C TRP A 91 -5.03 4.05 -8.69
N ILE A 92 -4.04 4.61 -7.99
CA ILE A 92 -4.19 5.85 -7.21
C ILE A 92 -4.42 7.04 -8.15
N TYR A 93 -3.58 7.20 -9.17
CA TYR A 93 -3.67 8.36 -10.08
C TYR A 93 -4.86 8.26 -11.05
N SER A 94 -5.37 7.07 -11.37
CA SER A 94 -6.54 6.91 -12.24
C SER A 94 -7.82 7.56 -11.69
N ILE A 95 -7.89 7.76 -10.37
CA ILE A 95 -9.04 8.38 -9.70
C ILE A 95 -8.67 9.73 -9.05
N TYR A 96 -7.59 10.37 -9.52
CA TYR A 96 -7.13 11.65 -8.98
C TYR A 96 -8.25 12.71 -9.07
N GLN A 97 -8.55 13.33 -7.93
CA GLN A 97 -9.81 14.03 -7.60
C GLN A 97 -11.02 13.10 -7.35
N PRO A 98 -10.93 12.15 -6.39
CA PRO A 98 -12.04 11.27 -6.09
C PRO A 98 -13.19 12.03 -5.40
N ASN A 99 -14.41 11.51 -5.56
CA ASN A 99 -15.58 12.07 -4.88
C ASN A 99 -15.65 11.53 -3.44
N TYR A 100 -15.54 12.42 -2.45
CA TYR A 100 -15.56 12.09 -1.03
C TYR A 100 -16.97 12.15 -0.40
N ASN A 101 -18.00 12.55 -1.14
CA ASN A 101 -19.33 12.79 -0.59
C ASN A 101 -20.05 11.45 -0.32
N GLN A 102 -20.05 11.02 0.95
CA GLN A 102 -20.84 9.87 1.44
C GLN A 102 -22.35 10.16 1.54
N THR A 103 -22.75 11.42 1.38
CA THR A 103 -24.06 11.99 1.75
C THR A 103 -25.25 11.50 0.93
N LEU A 104 -25.12 10.44 0.13
CA LEU A 104 -26.22 9.87 -0.64
C LEU A 104 -26.61 8.46 -0.18
N THR A 105 -26.07 7.98 0.96
CA THR A 105 -26.35 6.62 1.45
C THR A 105 -26.90 6.50 2.87
N GLU A 106 -26.98 7.57 3.67
CA GLU A 106 -27.58 7.46 5.01
C GLU A 106 -28.35 8.73 5.40
N LYS A 107 -29.67 8.56 5.56
CA LYS A 107 -30.71 9.54 5.92
C LYS A 107 -31.13 10.54 4.84
N ASP A 108 -32.05 10.10 3.99
CA ASP A 108 -33.36 10.75 3.84
C ASP A 108 -34.38 9.69 3.36
N PRO A 109 -35.46 9.38 4.12
CA PRO A 109 -36.54 8.48 3.66
C PRO A 109 -37.44 9.09 2.56
N TYR A 110 -37.08 10.26 2.02
CA TYR A 110 -37.91 11.04 1.13
C TYR A 110 -37.06 11.74 0.06
N GLN A 111 -36.56 10.99 -0.91
CA GLN A 111 -36.31 11.53 -2.25
C GLN A 111 -36.46 10.40 -3.27
N SER A 112 -37.69 10.25 -3.76
CA SER A 112 -38.01 9.48 -4.94
C SER A 112 -37.47 10.20 -6.19
N ASN A 113 -36.44 9.66 -6.85
CA ASN A 113 -36.30 9.78 -8.30
C ASN A 113 -35.50 8.61 -8.87
N TYR A 114 -36.17 7.82 -9.71
CA TYR A 114 -35.68 6.60 -10.34
C TYR A 114 -34.77 6.91 -11.55
N ASN A 115 -33.76 7.76 -11.38
CA ASN A 115 -32.76 8.03 -12.42
C ASN A 115 -31.33 7.88 -11.88
N GLN A 116 -31.16 7.16 -10.77
CA GLN A 116 -29.92 7.07 -10.02
C GLN A 116 -29.48 5.61 -9.91
N THR A 117 -29.09 5.06 -11.05
CA THR A 117 -28.64 3.69 -11.14
C THR A 117 -27.38 3.64 -11.99
N LEU A 118 -26.28 3.23 -11.32
CA LEU A 118 -25.00 2.77 -11.88
C LEU A 118 -23.82 3.76 -12.03
N THR A 119 -23.85 4.97 -11.45
CA THR A 119 -22.71 5.91 -11.64
C THR A 119 -22.18 6.60 -10.39
N GLU A 120 -22.94 6.69 -9.31
CA GLU A 120 -22.58 7.56 -8.17
C GLU A 120 -21.97 6.80 -6.99
N LYS A 121 -22.56 5.64 -6.64
CA LYS A 121 -21.93 4.71 -5.70
C LYS A 121 -20.58 4.21 -6.23
N ASP A 122 -20.47 4.10 -7.55
CA ASP A 122 -19.24 3.72 -8.22
C ASP A 122 -18.21 4.85 -8.28
N LEU A 123 -18.53 6.09 -7.87
CA LEU A 123 -17.59 7.22 -7.85
C LEU A 123 -17.05 7.57 -6.45
N TYR A 124 -17.61 6.97 -5.41
CA TYR A 124 -17.24 7.25 -4.03
C TYR A 124 -15.94 6.54 -3.62
N CYS A 125 -15.07 7.26 -2.91
CA CYS A 125 -13.92 6.69 -2.22
C CYS A 125 -13.66 7.42 -0.89
N ASN A 126 -13.41 6.65 0.17
CA ASN A 126 -13.12 7.21 1.48
C ASN A 126 -11.88 8.11 1.46
N LYS A 127 -12.05 9.34 1.95
CA LYS A 127 -11.00 10.36 1.99
C LYS A 127 -9.76 9.88 2.74
N THR A 128 -9.94 9.26 3.91
CA THR A 128 -8.83 8.81 4.75
C THR A 128 -8.03 7.72 4.04
N LEU A 129 -8.71 6.74 3.44
CA LEU A 129 -8.06 5.66 2.71
C LEU A 129 -7.26 6.18 1.51
N TYR A 130 -7.88 7.02 0.68
CA TYR A 130 -7.24 7.56 -0.52
C TYR A 130 -6.02 8.44 -0.16
N LEU A 131 -6.16 9.37 0.78
CA LEU A 131 -5.05 10.21 1.21
C LEU A 131 -3.92 9.36 1.80
N PHE A 132 -4.24 8.36 2.60
CA PHE A 132 -3.25 7.46 3.16
C PHE A 132 -2.48 6.72 2.06
N ALA A 133 -3.16 6.12 1.08
CA ALA A 133 -2.52 5.45 -0.05
C ALA A 133 -1.64 6.40 -0.87
N PHE A 134 -2.11 7.63 -1.12
CA PHE A 134 -1.36 8.65 -1.82
C PHE A 134 -0.07 9.04 -1.09
N TRP A 135 -0.17 9.42 0.19
CA TRP A 135 0.98 9.81 1.00
C TRP A 135 1.96 8.66 1.21
N THR A 136 1.48 7.43 1.46
CA THR A 136 2.34 6.25 1.54
C THR A 136 3.13 6.04 0.24
N THR A 137 2.50 6.24 -0.93
CA THR A 137 3.18 6.13 -2.22
C THR A 137 4.21 7.25 -2.41
N THR A 138 3.90 8.48 -2.01
CA THR A 138 4.87 9.60 -2.00
C THR A 138 6.06 9.31 -1.07
N LEU A 139 5.82 8.78 0.13
CA LEU A 139 6.89 8.40 1.06
C LEU A 139 7.82 7.34 0.45
N ASN A 140 7.27 6.34 -0.24
CA ASN A 140 8.07 5.35 -0.95
C ASN A 140 8.97 6.00 -2.02
N TYR A 141 8.47 6.98 -2.78
CA TYR A 141 9.29 7.74 -3.72
C TYR A 141 10.42 8.52 -3.04
N LEU A 142 10.15 9.17 -1.91
CA LEU A 142 11.16 9.89 -1.14
C LEU A 142 12.25 8.95 -0.62
N ILE A 143 11.86 7.77 -0.16
CA ILE A 143 12.78 6.73 0.29
C ILE A 143 13.64 6.27 -0.89
N LEU A 144 13.03 5.92 -2.04
CA LEU A 144 13.78 5.51 -3.23
C LEU A 144 14.78 6.59 -3.70
N LEU A 145 14.37 7.86 -3.70
CA LEU A 145 15.24 8.99 -4.05
C LEU A 145 16.40 9.14 -3.07
N SER A 146 16.14 9.02 -1.76
CA SER A 146 17.20 9.07 -0.73
C SER A 146 18.18 7.90 -0.79
N LEU A 147 17.77 6.80 -1.43
CA LEU A 147 18.58 5.61 -1.61
C LEU A 147 19.42 5.68 -2.91
N CYS A 148 19.09 6.53 -3.87
CA CYS A 148 19.88 6.77 -5.08
C CYS A 148 21.09 7.68 -4.79
#